data_AF-A0A842UV26-F1
#
_entry.id   AF-A0A842UV26-F1
#
_cell.length_a   1.000
_cell.length_b   1.000
_cell.length_c   1.000
_cell.angle_alpha   90.00
_cell.angle_beta   90.00
_cell.angle_gamma   90.00
#
_symmetry.space_group_name_H-M   'P 1'
#
loop_
_entity.id
_entity.type
_entity.pdbx_description
1 polymer ?
#
loop_
_entity_poly.entity_id
_entity_poly.type
_entity_poly.pdbx_seq_one_letter_code
_entity_poly.pdbx_strand_id
1 'polypeptide(L)'
;MKKKLGVTTIILIILLSIRIIGQLVIAALNWNMPVLLISYLIFSIAYIVSLIGIILNKKWGPIIAIVIAIIDILASLLVGGLTALGAGIYDLIILFLAFIEFKRL
;
A
#
# COMPACT_ATOMS: atom_id res chain seq x y z
N MET A 1 0.67 5.50 27.46
CA MET A 1 0.89 4.03 27.33
C MET A 1 1.27 3.71 25.90
N LYS A 2 2.51 3.28 25.63
CA LYS A 2 2.89 2.77 24.29
C LYS A 2 2.21 1.41 24.10
N LYS A 3 1.13 1.34 23.32
CA LYS A 3 0.57 0.05 22.86
C LYS A 3 1.67 -0.69 22.10
N LYS A 4 2.06 -1.88 22.54
CA LYS A 4 2.96 -2.74 21.77
C LYS A 4 2.30 -3.01 20.41
N LEU A 5 3.01 -2.73 19.33
CA LEU A 5 2.54 -3.05 17.99
C LEU A 5 2.37 -4.57 17.90
N GLY A 6 1.17 -5.03 17.56
CA GLY A 6 0.93 -6.44 17.30
C GLY A 6 1.66 -6.89 16.03
N VAL A 7 1.93 -8.19 15.92
CA VAL A 7 2.64 -8.80 14.79
C VAL A 7 2.01 -8.41 13.44
N THR A 8 0.68 -8.35 13.37
CA THR A 8 -0.07 -7.91 12.18
C THR A 8 0.31 -6.51 11.70
N THR A 9 0.48 -5.58 12.63
CA THR A 9 0.83 -4.18 12.35
C THR A 9 2.26 -4.07 11.87
N ILE A 10 3.16 -4.86 12.45
CA ILE A 10 4.57 -4.90 12.05
C ILE A 10 4.68 -5.43 10.62
N ILE A 11 3.98 -6.53 10.31
CA ILE A 11 3.95 -7.08 8.95
C ILE A 11 3.35 -6.05 7.98
N LEU A 12 2.24 -5.40 8.33
CA LEU A 12 1.62 -4.37 7.50
C LEU A 12 2.58 -3.19 7.25
N ILE A 13 3.29 -2.72 8.27
CA ILE A 13 4.32 -1.66 8.14
C ILE A 13 5.42 -2.09 7.16
N ILE A 14 5.92 -3.32 7.27
CA ILE A 14 6.96 -3.85 6.38
C ILE A 14 6.45 -3.88 4.94
N LEU A 15 5.25 -4.42 4.70
CA LEU A 15 4.66 -4.51 3.37
C LEU A 15 4.44 -3.13 2.74
N LEU A 16 3.90 -2.17 3.51
CA LEU A 16 3.73 -0.80 3.04
C LEU A 16 5.07 -0.13 2.72
N SER A 17 6.11 -0.39 3.51
CA SER A 17 7.45 0.14 3.25
C SER A 17 8.03 -0.43 1.95
N ILE A 18 7.89 -1.73 1.71
CA ILE A 18 8.28 -2.36 0.44
C ILE A 18 7.50 -1.75 -0.73
N ARG A 19 6.19 -1.52 -0.57
CA ARG A 19 5.36 -0.89 -1.60
C ARG A 19 5.82 0.52 -1.95
N ILE A 20 6.12 1.35 -0.94
CA ILE A 20 6.65 2.71 -1.16
C ILE A 20 7.95 2.65 -1.98
N ILE A 21 8.89 1.78 -1.59
CA ILE A 21 10.16 1.60 -2.32
C ILE A 21 9.88 1.17 -3.76
N GLY A 22 9.01 0.17 -3.96
CA GLY A 22 8.63 -0.30 -5.29
C GLY A 22 8.05 0.83 -6.16
N GLN A 23 7.16 1.65 -5.63
CA GLN A 23 6.56 2.77 -6.36
C GLN A 23 7.61 3.85 -6.72
N LEU A 24 8.54 4.16 -5.81
CA LEU A 24 9.61 5.12 -6.09
C LEU A 24 10.61 4.60 -7.15
N VAL A 25 10.92 3.30 -7.13
CA VAL A 25 11.76 2.66 -8.14
C VAL A 25 11.08 2.71 -9.50
N ILE A 26 9.79 2.34 -9.58
CA ILE A 26 9.03 2.38 -10.84
C ILE A 26 8.87 3.82 -11.33
N ALA A 27 8.64 4.78 -10.44
CA ALA A 27 8.61 6.21 -10.77
C ALA A 27 9.93 6.66 -11.41
N ALA A 28 11.07 6.30 -10.81
CA ALA A 28 12.39 6.63 -11.34
C ALA A 28 12.65 5.99 -12.72
N LEU A 29 12.19 4.75 -12.93
CA LEU A 29 12.28 4.07 -14.23
C LEU A 29 11.40 4.72 -15.32
N ASN A 30 10.31 5.38 -14.93
CA ASN A 30 9.34 6.01 -15.82
C ASN A 30 9.46 7.55 -15.87
N TRP A 31 10.63 8.11 -15.55
CA TRP A 31 10.87 9.56 -15.50
C TRP A 31 10.54 10.31 -16.81
N ASN A 32 10.64 9.62 -17.95
CA ASN A 32 10.32 10.15 -19.28
C ASN A 32 8.82 10.17 -19.61
N MET A 33 7.96 9.61 -18.76
CA MET A 33 6.51 9.49 -18.99
C MET A 33 5.77 10.26 -17.89
N PRO A 34 5.49 11.57 -18.07
CA PRO A 34 4.99 12.44 -17.00
C PRO A 34 3.72 11.93 -16.31
N VAL A 35 2.80 11.36 -17.09
CA VAL A 35 1.53 10.82 -16.57
C VAL A 35 1.77 9.64 -15.63
N LEU A 36 2.63 8.69 -16.02
CA LEU A 36 2.97 7.53 -15.20
C LEU A 36 3.77 7.94 -13.97
N LEU A 37 4.76 8.83 -14.14
CA LEU A 37 5.55 9.39 -13.03
C LEU A 37 4.65 10.00 -11.96
N ILE A 38 3.72 10.89 -12.35
CA ILE A 38 2.78 11.54 -11.44
C ILE A 38 1.91 10.49 -10.73
N SER A 39 1.41 9.48 -11.45
CA SER A 39 0.60 8.43 -10.85
C SER A 39 1.35 7.68 -9.74
N TYR A 40 2.59 7.22 -10.00
CA TYR A 40 3.39 6.49 -9.02
C TYR A 40 3.78 7.35 -7.81
N LEU A 41 3.99 8.65 -8.00
CA LEU A 41 4.23 9.59 -6.91
C LEU A 41 2.97 9.78 -6.04
N ILE A 42 1.79 9.91 -6.63
CA ILE A 42 0.52 10.00 -5.88
C ILE A 42 0.32 8.74 -5.03
N PHE A 43 0.52 7.55 -5.62
CA PHE A 43 0.44 6.29 -4.87
C PHE A 43 1.48 6.23 -3.75
N SER A 44 2.72 6.65 -4.00
CA SER A 44 3.77 6.70 -2.98
C SER A 44 3.38 7.58 -1.79
N ILE A 45 2.84 8.77 -2.06
CA ILE A 45 2.36 9.68 -1.01
C ILE A 45 1.20 9.03 -0.23
N ALA A 46 0.26 8.41 -0.91
CA ALA A 46 -0.89 7.76 -0.27
C ALA A 46 -0.45 6.60 0.65
N TYR A 47 0.53 5.80 0.22
CA TYR A 47 1.14 4.75 1.04
C TYR A 47 1.89 5.32 2.25
N ILE A 48 2.64 6.41 2.09
CA ILE A 48 3.32 7.10 3.22
C ILE A 48 2.29 7.61 4.24
N VAL A 49 1.23 8.26 3.77
CA VAL A 49 0.14 8.75 4.63
C VAL A 49 -0.46 7.56 5.40
N SER A 50 -0.83 6.48 4.71
CA SER A 50 -1.34 5.26 5.35
C SER A 50 -0.40 4.73 6.43
N LEU A 51 0.90 4.62 6.12
CA LEU A 51 1.93 4.14 7.03
C LEU A 51 2.02 5.01 8.29
N ILE A 52 2.03 6.34 8.13
CA ILE A 52 2.03 7.28 9.25
C ILE A 52 0.78 7.07 10.11
N GLY A 53 -0.39 6.94 9.49
CA GLY A 53 -1.64 6.68 10.21
C GLY A 53 -1.60 5.40 11.05
N ILE A 54 -1.03 4.32 10.50
CA ILE A 54 -0.86 3.04 11.19
C ILE A 54 0.12 3.17 12.36
N ILE A 55 1.27 3.82 12.16
CA ILE A 55 2.27 4.07 13.22
C ILE A 55 1.66 4.90 14.35
N LEU A 56 0.85 5.91 14.01
CA LEU A 56 0.13 6.76 14.97
C LEU A 56 -1.13 6.11 15.55
N ASN A 57 -1.42 4.84 15.23
CA ASN A 57 -2.62 4.11 15.67
C ASN A 57 -3.93 4.85 15.34
N LYS A 58 -4.03 5.42 14.14
CA LYS A 58 -5.21 6.14 13.66
C LYS A 58 -5.97 5.30 12.63
N LYS A 59 -7.30 5.25 12.76
CA LYS A 59 -8.18 4.47 11.88
C LYS A 59 -8.11 4.86 10.40
N TRP A 60 -7.77 6.12 10.10
CA TRP A 60 -7.61 6.57 8.72
C TRP A 60 -6.41 5.93 8.01
N GLY A 61 -5.38 5.49 8.73
CA GLY A 61 -4.22 4.82 8.14
C GLY A 61 -4.59 3.51 7.43
N PRO A 62 -5.20 2.55 8.15
CA PRO A 62 -5.70 1.31 7.54
C PRO A 62 -6.78 1.54 6.46
N ILE A 63 -7.66 2.53 6.62
CA ILE A 63 -8.67 2.86 5.60
C ILE A 63 -8.00 3.22 4.27
N ILE A 64 -6.97 4.06 4.31
CA ILE A 64 -6.23 4.46 3.11
C ILE A 64 -5.53 3.24 2.48
N ALA A 65 -4.91 2.36 3.28
CA ALA A 65 -4.31 1.13 2.77
C ALA A 65 -5.33 0.23 2.06
N ILE A 66 -6.54 0.09 2.62
CA ILE A 66 -7.63 -0.68 2.01
C ILE A 66 -8.02 -0.09 0.66
N VAL A 67 -8.26 1.22 0.60
CA VAL A 67 -8.68 1.91 -0.63
C VAL A 67 -7.62 1.74 -1.72
N ILE A 68 -6.33 1.96 -1.40
CA ILE A 68 -5.26 1.82 -2.38
C ILE A 68 -5.14 0.36 -2.87
N ALA A 69 -5.18 -0.61 -1.96
CA ALA A 69 -5.08 -2.02 -2.34
C ALA A 69 -6.23 -2.44 -3.28
N ILE A 70 -7.45 -1.96 -3.05
CA ILE A 70 -8.59 -2.21 -3.95
C ILE A 70 -8.31 -1.62 -5.35
N ILE A 71 -7.80 -0.38 -5.42
CA ILE A 71 -7.47 0.27 -6.69
C ILE A 71 -6.39 -0.52 -7.43
N ASP A 72 -5.31 -0.94 -6.74
CA ASP A 72 -4.20 -1.69 -7.35
C ASP A 72 -4.66 -3.08 -7.83
N ILE A 73 -5.54 -3.76 -7.10
CA ILE A 73 -6.15 -5.03 -7.52
C ILE A 73 -7.01 -4.83 -8.76
N LEU A 74 -7.87 -3.80 -8.78
CA LEU A 74 -8.71 -3.49 -9.94
C LEU A 74 -7.88 -3.15 -11.17
N ALA A 75 -6.84 -2.32 -11.01
CA ALA A 75 -5.91 -1.99 -12.08
C ALA A 75 -5.19 -3.24 -12.61
N SER A 76 -4.73 -4.12 -11.72
CA SER A 76 -4.07 -5.38 -12.09
C SER A 76 -4.99 -6.32 -12.86
N LEU A 77 -6.28 -6.39 -12.47
CA LEU A 77 -7.31 -7.17 -13.17
C LEU A 77 -7.60 -6.61 -14.56
N LEU A 78 -7.67 -5.28 -14.71
CA LEU A 78 -7.96 -4.60 -15.97
C LEU A 78 -6.81 -4.67 -16.97
N VAL A 79 -5.57 -4.63 -16.49
CA VAL A 79 -4.36 -4.64 -17.35
C VAL A 79 -3.95 -6.06 -17.76
N GLY A 80 -4.46 -7.10 -17.09
CA GLY A 80 -4.55 -8.46 -17.61
C GLY A 80 -3.22 -9.12 -18.00
N GLY A 81 -2.50 -9.70 -17.04
CA GLY A 81 -1.35 -10.55 -17.34
C GLY A 81 -0.84 -11.37 -16.16
N LEU A 82 -0.14 -12.48 -16.44
CA LEU A 82 0.46 -13.37 -15.42
C LEU A 82 1.45 -12.61 -14.50
N THR A 83 2.08 -11.56 -15.01
CA THR A 83 2.98 -10.67 -14.26
C THR A 83 2.24 -9.75 -13.29
N ALA A 84 0.96 -9.46 -13.54
CA ALA A 84 0.10 -8.67 -12.64
C ALA A 84 -0.42 -9.49 -11.44
N LEU A 85 -0.40 -10.83 -11.52
CA LEU A 85 -0.81 -11.70 -10.41
C LEU A 85 0.11 -11.57 -9.19
N GLY A 86 1.42 -11.40 -9.42
CA GLY A 86 2.39 -11.22 -8.32
C GLY A 86 2.16 -9.92 -7.54
N ALA A 87 1.83 -8.84 -8.23
CA ALA A 87 1.47 -7.57 -7.61
C ALA A 87 0.12 -7.68 -6.87
N GLY A 88 -0.89 -8.29 -7.51
CA GLY A 88 -2.22 -8.45 -6.92
C GLY A 88 -2.23 -9.30 -5.64
N ILE A 89 -1.39 -10.32 -5.52
CA ILE A 89 -1.27 -11.11 -4.28
C ILE A 89 -0.75 -10.25 -3.13
N TYR A 90 0.25 -9.41 -3.39
CA TYR A 90 0.78 -8.49 -2.38
C TYR A 90 -0.29 -7.53 -1.87
N ASP A 91 -1.08 -6.98 -2.79
CA ASP A 91 -2.16 -6.04 -2.45
C ASP A 91 -3.31 -6.73 -1.71
N LEU A 92 -3.60 -8.01 -2.00
CA LEU A 92 -4.55 -8.81 -1.23
C LEU A 92 -4.09 -9.04 0.22
N ILE A 93 -2.79 -9.29 0.44
CA ILE A 93 -2.24 -9.44 1.79
C ILE A 93 -2.32 -8.10 2.55
N ILE A 94 -1.98 -6.99 1.90
CA ILE A 94 -2.11 -5.65 2.48
C ILE A 94 -3.57 -5.36 2.83
N LEU A 95 -4.50 -5.65 1.93
CA LEU A 95 -5.94 -5.47 2.14
C LEU A 95 -6.43 -6.23 3.37
N PHE A 96 -6.07 -7.52 3.46
CA PHE A 96 -6.45 -8.38 4.59
C PHE A 96 -5.88 -7.88 5.91
N LEU A 97 -4.59 -7.56 5.96
CA LEU A 97 -3.92 -7.07 7.17
C LEU A 97 -4.42 -5.68 7.59
N ALA A 98 -4.67 -4.79 6.63
CA ALA A 98 -5.24 -3.47 6.88
C ALA A 98 -6.67 -3.58 7.42
N PHE A 99 -7.47 -4.53 6.93
CA PHE A 99 -8.80 -4.80 7.48
C PHE A 99 -8.76 -5.31 8.93
N ILE A 100 -7.84 -6.22 9.24
CA ILE A 100 -7.63 -6.68 10.62
C ILE A 100 -7.21 -5.52 11.52
N GLU A 101 -6.26 -4.70 11.06
CA GLU A 101 -5.77 -3.55 11.81
C GLU A 101 -6.88 -2.52 12.03
N PHE A 102 -7.71 -2.25 11.02
CA PHE A 102 -8.88 -1.38 11.13
C PHE A 102 -9.86 -1.84 12.22
N LYS A 103 -10.13 -3.15 12.31
CA LYS A 103 -11.00 -3.70 13.36
C LYS A 103 -10.39 -3.63 14.76
N ARG A 104 -9.06 -3.55 14.86
CA ARG A 104 -8.32 -3.56 16.12
C ARG A 104 -8.16 -2.16 16.74
N LEU A 105 -8.09 -1.12 15.91
CA LEU A 105 -8.00 0.29 16.33
C LEU A 105 -9.36 0.86 16.74
#